data_AF-W6MPQ0-F1
#
_entry.id   AF-W6MPQ0-F1
#
_cell.length_a   1.000
_cell.length_b   1.000
_cell.length_c   1.000
_cell.angle_alpha   90.00
_cell.angle_beta   90.00
_cell.angle_gamma   90.00
#
_symmetry.space_group_name_H-M   'P 1'
#
loop_
_entity.id
_entity.type
_entity.pdbx_description
1 polymer ?
#
loop_
_entity_poly.entity_id
_entity_poly.type
_entity_poly.pdbx_seq_one_letter_code
_entity_poly.pdbx_strand_id
1 'polypeptide(L)'
;MLSNSDPASYLFDVKIKIVGNKTMIPAEILVDLEKIEEKTARHTNKILNVCFPYTSRDDIAHSVSTIVDRVKNGEMQTVDITEQALDENMYFGTDSPKMDILIRTSGHTRLSDFMTWQCHDQSMIEFVNVLWPDFNFVSIFWVLFKWGYYKSLILEDTQVMQPNKFANEGSVPNFKHPPFASVSEV
;
A
#
# COMPACT_ATOMS: atom_id res chain seq x y z
N MET A 1 7.15 -37.54 2.55
CA MET A 1 8.21 -37.17 3.51
C MET A 1 9.31 -36.46 2.73
N LEU A 2 9.27 -35.13 2.65
CA LEU A 2 10.39 -34.31 2.21
C LEU A 2 11.00 -33.68 3.46
N SER A 3 12.32 -33.67 3.55
CA SER A 3 13.04 -33.49 4.80
C SER A 3 12.84 -32.11 5.40
N ASN A 4 12.64 -32.13 6.71
CA ASN A 4 12.38 -31.01 7.61
C ASN A 4 13.71 -30.29 7.95
N SER A 5 14.46 -29.87 6.93
CA SER A 5 15.84 -29.41 7.10
C SER A 5 16.11 -28.12 6.33
N ASP A 6 15.29 -27.09 6.57
CA ASP A 6 15.75 -25.71 6.37
C ASP A 6 15.56 -24.91 7.68
N PRO A 7 16.62 -24.76 8.50
CA PRO A 7 16.54 -24.10 9.80
C PRO A 7 16.09 -22.64 9.75
N ALA A 8 16.14 -21.99 8.58
CA ALA A 8 15.66 -20.63 8.39
C ALA A 8 14.13 -20.52 8.21
N SER A 9 13.46 -21.60 7.79
CA SER A 9 12.02 -21.57 7.43
C SER A 9 11.06 -21.46 8.61
N TYR A 10 11.54 -21.72 9.83
CA TYR A 10 10.73 -21.64 11.05
C TYR A 10 10.68 -20.23 11.66
N LEU A 11 11.58 -19.34 11.25
CA LEU A 11 11.83 -18.11 12.01
C LEU A 11 10.83 -16.98 11.71
N PHE A 12 10.16 -17.00 10.56
CA PHE A 12 9.20 -15.95 10.21
C PHE A 12 8.01 -16.55 9.44
N ASP A 13 6.88 -16.72 10.13
CA ASP A 13 5.55 -17.08 9.60
C ASP A 13 5.06 -16.02 8.58
N VAL A 14 5.63 -16.04 7.38
CA VAL A 14 5.45 -15.01 6.33
C VAL A 14 5.12 -15.68 5.01
N LYS A 15 4.02 -15.25 4.38
CA LYS A 15 3.66 -15.56 2.99
C LYS A 15 4.41 -14.64 2.07
N ILE A 16 5.17 -15.18 1.12
CA ILE A 16 5.86 -14.39 0.10
C ILE A 16 4.99 -14.38 -1.16
N LYS A 17 4.85 -13.20 -1.76
CA LYS A 17 4.10 -13.01 -3.01
C LYS A 17 4.93 -12.15 -3.96
N ILE A 18 5.10 -12.60 -5.19
CA ILE A 18 5.75 -11.84 -6.25
C ILE A 18 4.67 -11.04 -6.99
N VAL A 19 4.82 -9.71 -6.95
CA VAL A 19 3.85 -8.75 -7.48
C VAL A 19 4.45 -8.08 -8.72
N GLY A 20 3.75 -8.17 -9.85
CA GLY A 20 4.22 -7.60 -11.12
C GLY A 20 4.10 -8.57 -12.29
N ASN A 21 4.65 -8.16 -13.42
CA ASN A 21 4.52 -8.88 -14.67
C ASN A 21 5.49 -10.07 -14.76
N LYS A 22 5.02 -11.24 -14.29
CA LYS A 22 5.80 -12.49 -14.30
C LYS A 22 6.22 -12.95 -15.70
N THR A 23 5.56 -12.49 -16.77
CA THR A 23 5.94 -12.86 -18.16
C THR A 23 7.29 -12.29 -18.58
N MET A 24 7.77 -11.26 -17.88
CA MET A 24 9.08 -10.65 -18.11
C MET A 24 10.21 -11.38 -17.35
N ILE A 25 9.89 -12.37 -16.52
CA ILE A 25 10.86 -13.11 -15.72
C ILE A 25 11.38 -14.31 -16.54
N PRO A 26 12.70 -14.53 -16.62
CA PRO A 26 13.27 -15.74 -17.21
C PRO A 26 12.72 -17.01 -16.55
N ALA A 27 12.39 -18.02 -17.34
CA ALA A 27 11.70 -19.23 -16.87
C ALA A 27 12.42 -19.93 -15.70
N GLU A 28 13.76 -19.96 -15.69
CA GLU A 28 14.54 -20.55 -14.60
C GLU A 28 14.30 -19.85 -13.26
N ILE A 29 14.23 -18.51 -13.27
CA ILE A 29 13.97 -17.70 -12.08
C ILE A 29 12.50 -17.85 -11.66
N LEU A 30 11.58 -17.86 -12.62
CA LEU A 30 10.16 -17.98 -12.35
C LEU A 30 9.84 -19.28 -11.59
N VAL A 31 10.45 -20.40 -12.01
CA VAL A 31 10.29 -21.70 -11.34
C VAL A 31 10.72 -21.65 -9.87
N ASP A 32 11.81 -20.93 -9.55
CA ASP A 32 12.28 -20.82 -8.17
C ASP A 32 11.42 -19.85 -7.34
N LEU A 33 10.92 -18.77 -7.95
CA LEU A 33 9.97 -17.87 -7.30
C LEU A 33 8.65 -18.58 -6.97
N GLU A 34 8.11 -19.36 -7.90
CA GLU A 34 6.88 -20.15 -7.71
C GLU A 34 7.04 -21.17 -6.58
N LYS A 35 8.20 -21.85 -6.49
CA LYS A 35 8.50 -22.75 -5.35
C LYS A 35 8.50 -22.00 -4.02
N ILE A 36 8.98 -20.75 -3.98
CA ILE A 36 9.00 -19.93 -2.75
C ILE A 36 7.57 -19.52 -2.38
N GLU A 37 6.78 -19.06 -3.34
CA GLU A 37 5.37 -18.72 -3.12
C GLU A 37 4.59 -19.95 -2.62
N GLU A 38 4.76 -21.12 -3.24
CA GLU A 38 4.08 -22.37 -2.84
C GLU A 38 4.48 -22.81 -1.43
N LYS A 39 5.78 -22.81 -1.10
CA LYS A 39 6.26 -23.18 0.23
C LYS A 39 5.74 -22.26 1.33
N THR A 40 5.47 -21.00 1.00
CA THR A 40 5.02 -19.99 1.97
C THR A 40 3.51 -19.72 1.93
N ALA A 41 2.76 -20.35 1.02
CA ALA A 41 1.34 -20.10 0.77
C ALA A 41 0.43 -20.36 1.99
N ARG A 42 0.84 -21.27 2.88
CA ARG A 42 0.07 -21.64 4.08
C ARG A 42 0.10 -20.58 5.19
N HIS A 43 1.03 -19.63 5.12
CA HIS A 43 1.15 -18.57 6.12
C HIS A 43 0.09 -17.51 5.86
N THR A 44 -0.63 -17.08 6.89
CA THR A 44 -1.77 -16.14 6.73
C THR A 44 -1.61 -14.84 7.53
N ASN A 45 -0.67 -14.80 8.47
CA ASN A 45 -0.57 -13.68 9.42
C ASN A 45 0.26 -12.50 8.90
N LYS A 46 1.23 -12.76 8.01
CA LYS A 46 2.14 -11.75 7.47
C LYS A 46 2.36 -12.02 5.99
N ILE A 47 2.31 -10.97 5.18
CA ILE A 47 2.53 -11.06 3.74
C ILE A 47 3.70 -10.15 3.38
N LEU A 48 4.68 -10.70 2.66
CA LEU A 48 5.77 -9.96 2.04
C LEU A 48 5.55 -9.93 0.53
N ASN A 49 5.11 -8.76 0.04
CA ASN A 49 4.97 -8.49 -1.38
C ASN A 49 6.31 -8.03 -1.96
N VAL A 50 6.87 -8.80 -2.89
CA VAL A 50 8.10 -8.47 -3.61
C VAL A 50 7.72 -8.01 -5.01
N CYS A 51 7.88 -6.71 -5.28
CA CYS A 51 7.50 -6.09 -6.55
C CYS A 51 8.58 -6.34 -7.62
N PHE A 52 8.35 -7.28 -8.54
CA PHE A 52 9.35 -7.69 -9.53
C PHE A 52 8.77 -8.47 -10.72
N PRO A 53 8.97 -8.03 -11.97
CA PRO A 53 9.13 -6.64 -12.44
C PRO A 53 7.82 -5.87 -12.29
N TYR A 54 7.87 -4.68 -11.68
CA TYR A 54 6.66 -3.93 -11.33
C TYR A 54 6.79 -2.44 -11.68
N THR A 55 5.71 -1.87 -12.22
CA THR A 55 5.45 -0.42 -12.27
C THR A 55 3.95 -0.20 -12.03
N SER A 56 3.56 0.93 -11.44
CA SER A 56 2.14 1.20 -11.18
C SER A 56 1.32 1.38 -12.45
N ARG A 57 1.90 1.94 -13.50
CA ARG A 57 1.22 2.03 -14.80
C ARG A 57 0.93 0.66 -15.41
N ASP A 58 1.87 -0.26 -15.34
CA ASP A 58 1.69 -1.65 -15.80
C ASP A 58 0.62 -2.37 -14.96
N ASP A 59 0.63 -2.19 -13.63
CA ASP A 59 -0.37 -2.73 -12.71
C ASP A 59 -1.80 -2.26 -13.04
N ILE A 60 -1.97 -0.95 -13.30
CA ILE A 60 -3.27 -0.38 -13.71
C ILE A 60 -3.69 -0.94 -15.07
N ALA A 61 -2.79 -0.97 -16.06
CA ALA A 61 -3.09 -1.48 -17.38
C ALA A 61 -3.47 -2.96 -17.34
N HIS A 62 -2.77 -3.76 -16.53
CA HIS A 62 -3.07 -5.16 -16.28
C HIS A 62 -4.46 -5.34 -15.67
N SER A 63 -4.78 -4.60 -14.59
CA SER A 63 -6.08 -4.66 -13.93
C SER A 63 -7.23 -4.35 -14.90
N VAL A 64 -7.10 -3.29 -15.69
CA VAL A 64 -8.09 -2.93 -16.72
C VAL A 64 -8.25 -4.02 -17.77
N SER A 65 -7.14 -4.57 -18.28
CA SER A 65 -7.19 -5.67 -19.27
C SER A 65 -7.91 -6.90 -18.71
N THR A 66 -7.57 -7.29 -17.47
CA THR A 66 -8.19 -8.42 -16.77
C THR A 66 -9.69 -8.22 -16.61
N ILE A 67 -10.12 -7.02 -16.20
CA ILE A 67 -11.55 -6.69 -16.08
C ILE A 67 -12.25 -6.79 -17.44
N VAL A 68 -11.67 -6.24 -18.49
CA VAL A 68 -12.24 -6.29 -19.85
C VAL A 68 -12.40 -7.73 -20.33
N ASP A 69 -11.43 -8.60 -20.06
CA ASP A 69 -11.51 -10.01 -20.44
C ASP A 69 -12.59 -10.75 -19.63
N ARG A 70 -12.72 -10.48 -18.33
CA ARG A 70 -13.81 -11.01 -17.49
C ARG A 70 -15.19 -10.57 -18.00
N VAL A 71 -15.33 -9.32 -18.45
CA VAL A 71 -16.58 -8.82 -19.05
C VAL A 71 -16.88 -9.52 -20.37
N LYS A 72 -15.89 -9.69 -21.25
CA LYS A 72 -16.07 -10.41 -22.52
C LYS A 72 -16.45 -11.88 -22.32
N ASN A 73 -15.94 -12.51 -21.26
CA ASN A 73 -16.25 -13.89 -20.91
C ASN A 73 -17.61 -14.03 -20.19
N GLY A 74 -18.30 -12.93 -19.89
CA GLY A 74 -19.58 -12.94 -19.19
C GLY A 74 -19.48 -13.20 -17.68
N GLU A 75 -18.28 -13.09 -17.10
CA GLU A 75 -18.03 -13.26 -15.66
C GLU A 75 -18.32 -11.99 -14.84
N MET A 76 -18.40 -10.84 -15.50
CA MET A 76 -18.63 -9.52 -14.92
C MET A 76 -19.43 -8.66 -15.89
N GLN A 77 -20.25 -7.72 -15.41
CA GLN A 77 -20.93 -6.74 -16.26
C GLN A 77 -20.18 -5.41 -16.26
N THR A 78 -20.36 -4.60 -17.30
CA THR A 78 -19.73 -3.27 -17.38
C THR A 78 -20.13 -2.34 -16.25
N VAL A 79 -21.32 -2.52 -15.67
CA VAL A 79 -21.80 -1.75 -14.52
C VAL A 79 -21.06 -2.07 -13.23
N ASP A 80 -20.41 -3.24 -13.16
CA ASP A 80 -19.66 -3.69 -11.98
C ASP A 80 -18.24 -3.11 -11.94
N ILE A 81 -17.81 -2.41 -13.00
CA ILE A 81 -16.49 -1.78 -13.08
C ILE A 81 -16.47 -0.57 -12.15
N THR A 82 -15.81 -0.74 -11.01
CA THR A 82 -15.67 0.24 -9.93
C THR A 82 -14.20 0.34 -9.50
N GLU A 83 -13.87 1.32 -8.65
CA GLU A 83 -12.53 1.41 -8.04
C GLU A 83 -12.17 0.13 -7.27
N GLN A 84 -13.15 -0.46 -6.57
CA GLN A 84 -12.99 -1.75 -5.90
C GLN A 84 -12.70 -2.87 -6.91
N ALA A 85 -13.39 -2.91 -8.05
CA ALA A 85 -13.09 -3.89 -9.08
C ALA A 85 -11.65 -3.73 -9.59
N LEU A 86 -11.15 -2.51 -9.72
CA LEU A 86 -9.74 -2.28 -10.07
C LEU A 86 -8.79 -2.81 -8.98
N ASP A 87 -9.03 -2.48 -7.71
CA ASP A 87 -8.24 -2.96 -6.56
C ASP A 87 -8.10 -4.49 -6.57
N GLU A 88 -9.23 -5.19 -6.76
CA GLU A 88 -9.30 -6.64 -6.73
C GLU A 88 -8.55 -7.33 -7.88
N ASN A 89 -8.38 -6.63 -9.02
CA ASN A 89 -7.73 -7.16 -10.22
C ASN A 89 -6.29 -6.63 -10.43
N MET A 90 -5.76 -5.81 -9.51
CA MET A 90 -4.33 -5.45 -9.50
C MET A 90 -3.45 -6.61 -9.02
N TYR A 91 -2.14 -6.54 -9.29
CA TYR A 91 -1.19 -7.61 -8.92
C TYR A 91 -1.17 -7.89 -7.41
N PHE A 92 -1.46 -6.89 -6.59
CA PHE A 92 -1.54 -7.03 -5.13
C PHE A 92 -2.72 -7.89 -4.67
N GLY A 93 -3.79 -8.01 -5.47
CA GLY A 93 -4.99 -8.79 -5.19
C GLY A 93 -5.71 -8.40 -3.90
N THR A 94 -6.65 -9.23 -3.47
CA THR A 94 -7.49 -9.01 -2.29
C THR A 94 -6.86 -9.39 -0.96
N ASP A 95 -5.74 -10.11 -1.01
CA ASP A 95 -5.03 -10.58 0.18
C ASP A 95 -4.13 -9.51 0.81
N SER A 96 -3.76 -8.47 0.04
CA SER A 96 -2.92 -7.39 0.53
C SER A 96 -3.77 -6.28 1.17
N PRO A 97 -3.49 -5.89 2.43
CA PRO A 97 -4.18 -4.77 3.06
C PRO A 97 -3.80 -3.43 2.39
N LYS A 98 -4.60 -2.40 2.66
CA LYS A 98 -4.33 -1.03 2.22
C LYS A 98 -3.00 -0.53 2.79
N MET A 99 -2.31 0.32 2.03
CA MET A 99 -1.01 0.86 2.40
C MET A 99 -1.15 2.04 3.38
N ASP A 100 -0.67 1.89 4.61
CA ASP A 100 -0.62 2.99 5.58
C ASP A 100 0.58 3.91 5.38
N ILE A 101 1.75 3.36 5.02
CA ILE A 101 3.02 4.09 4.95
C ILE A 101 3.78 3.67 3.70
N LEU A 102 4.19 4.65 2.89
CA LEU A 102 5.18 4.48 1.83
C LEU A 102 6.49 5.13 2.24
N ILE A 103 7.54 4.32 2.42
CA ILE A 103 8.87 4.80 2.78
C ILE A 103 9.76 4.78 1.54
N ARG A 104 10.39 5.91 1.24
CA ARG A 104 11.41 6.00 0.19
C ARG A 104 12.72 6.53 0.75
N THR A 105 13.78 5.77 0.56
CA THR A 105 15.14 6.10 0.99
C THR A 105 15.88 6.95 -0.06
N SER A 106 17.11 7.31 0.24
CA SER A 106 18.05 8.03 -0.63
C SER A 106 17.68 9.49 -0.95
N GLY A 107 16.82 10.12 -0.14
CA GLY A 107 16.56 11.56 -0.19
C GLY A 107 15.84 12.08 -1.44
N HIS A 108 15.34 11.22 -2.31
CA HIS A 108 14.65 11.63 -3.54
C HIS A 108 13.14 11.79 -3.31
N THR A 109 12.59 12.97 -3.60
CA THR A 109 11.16 13.30 -3.44
C THR A 109 10.34 12.98 -4.69
N ARG A 110 10.30 11.70 -5.08
CA ARG A 110 9.45 11.21 -6.18
C ARG A 110 8.92 9.82 -5.85
N LEU A 111 7.86 9.36 -6.50
CA LEU A 111 7.38 7.98 -6.33
C LEU A 111 8.06 6.99 -7.29
N SER A 112 8.50 7.46 -8.46
CA SER A 112 9.11 6.60 -9.51
C SER A 112 8.22 5.45 -9.95
N ASP A 113 6.93 5.72 -10.18
CA ASP A 113 5.99 4.74 -10.73
C ASP A 113 5.82 3.50 -9.81
N PHE A 114 5.78 3.76 -8.49
CA PHE A 114 5.65 2.73 -7.47
C PHE A 114 4.42 2.98 -6.59
N MET A 115 3.56 1.97 -6.50
CA MET A 115 2.30 1.90 -5.75
C MET A 115 1.42 3.17 -5.83
N THR A 116 1.32 3.82 -7.00
CA THR A 116 0.60 5.11 -7.12
C THR A 116 -0.90 4.98 -6.94
N TRP A 117 -1.50 3.82 -7.28
CA TRP A 117 -2.91 3.56 -7.03
C TRP A 117 -3.15 3.19 -5.56
N GLN A 118 -2.29 2.37 -4.99
CA GLN A 118 -2.40 1.93 -3.60
C GLN A 118 -2.07 3.05 -2.59
N CYS A 119 -1.29 4.07 -3.01
CA CYS A 119 -1.14 5.33 -2.29
C CYS A 119 -2.47 6.09 -2.33
N HIS A 120 -3.25 6.00 -1.26
CA HIS A 120 -4.48 6.75 -1.12
C HIS A 120 -4.30 7.97 -0.19
N ASP A 121 -5.35 8.75 -0.05
CA ASP A 121 -5.42 9.99 0.73
C ASP A 121 -5.00 9.85 2.21
N GLN A 122 -5.17 8.67 2.82
CA GLN A 122 -4.78 8.41 4.20
C GLN A 122 -3.39 7.74 4.33
N SER A 123 -2.73 7.44 3.21
CA SER A 123 -1.37 6.89 3.21
C SER A 123 -0.35 8.00 3.52
N MET A 124 0.57 7.75 4.45
CA MET A 124 1.69 8.65 4.71
C MET A 124 2.86 8.33 3.79
N ILE A 125 3.38 9.33 3.09
CA ILE A 125 4.59 9.18 2.25
C ILE A 125 5.77 9.81 3.00
N GLU A 126 6.78 9.00 3.31
CA GLU A 126 7.98 9.43 4.03
C GLU A 126 9.23 9.31 3.16
N PHE A 127 9.90 10.44 2.93
CA PHE A 127 11.19 10.49 2.25
C PHE A 127 12.32 10.59 3.27
N VAL A 128 13.12 9.53 3.36
CA VAL A 128 14.24 9.42 4.30
C VAL A 128 15.56 9.69 3.57
N ASN A 129 16.35 10.64 4.08
CA ASN A 129 17.68 10.95 3.55
C ASN A 129 18.76 10.01 4.10
N VAL A 130 18.57 8.70 3.90
CA VAL A 130 19.51 7.62 4.26
C VAL A 130 19.54 6.66 3.08
N LEU A 131 20.70 6.13 2.69
CA LEU A 131 20.79 5.14 1.61
C LEU A 131 20.15 3.82 2.05
N TRP A 132 19.63 3.02 1.11
CA TRP A 132 18.99 1.75 1.44
C TRP A 132 19.87 0.79 2.28
N PRO A 133 21.16 0.58 1.97
CA PRO A 133 22.02 -0.28 2.80
C PRO A 133 22.23 0.22 4.23
N ASP A 134 22.10 1.54 4.46
CA ASP A 134 22.28 2.19 5.76
C ASP A 134 20.95 2.33 6.54
N PHE A 135 19.82 1.99 5.91
CA PHE A 135 18.50 2.09 6.50
C PHE A 135 18.30 0.98 7.54
N ASN A 136 18.24 1.37 8.82
CA ASN A 136 18.28 0.46 9.94
C ASN A 136 17.04 0.57 10.84
N PHE A 137 17.02 -0.22 11.92
CA PHE A 137 15.90 -0.25 12.86
C PHE A 137 15.59 1.12 13.48
N VAL A 138 16.59 1.94 13.77
CA VAL A 138 16.39 3.29 14.30
C VAL A 138 15.67 4.17 13.29
N SER A 139 16.03 4.05 11.99
CA SER A 139 15.31 4.75 10.92
C SER A 139 13.84 4.32 10.85
N ILE A 140 13.55 3.00 10.86
CA ILE A 140 12.17 2.48 10.87
C ILE A 140 11.40 2.98 12.09
N PHE A 141 12.00 2.94 13.27
CA PHE A 141 11.39 3.42 14.51
C PHE A 141 10.95 4.87 14.39
N TRP A 142 11.82 5.76 13.88
CA TRP A 142 11.47 7.17 13.69
C TRP A 142 10.33 7.37 12.70
N VAL A 143 10.30 6.59 11.60
CA VAL A 143 9.20 6.66 10.64
C VAL A 143 7.88 6.22 11.27
N LEU A 144 7.88 5.12 12.02
CA LEU A 144 6.69 4.62 12.70
C LEU A 144 6.21 5.58 13.79
N PHE A 145 7.13 6.18 14.54
CA PHE A 145 6.81 7.19 15.55
C PHE A 145 6.15 8.42 14.90
N LYS A 146 6.74 8.93 13.82
CA LYS A 146 6.21 10.04 13.04
C LYS A 146 4.81 9.71 12.49
N TRP A 147 4.65 8.53 11.89
CA TRP A 147 3.36 8.06 11.40
C TRP A 147 2.30 7.96 12.49
N GLY A 148 2.64 7.37 13.64
CA GLY A 148 1.71 7.27 14.77
C GLY A 148 1.24 8.64 15.25
N TYR A 149 2.14 9.63 15.29
CA TYR A 149 1.81 11.01 15.63
C TYR A 149 0.94 11.70 14.57
N TYR A 150 1.24 11.56 13.27
CA TYR A 150 0.38 12.12 12.22
C TYR A 150 -1.00 11.47 12.20
N LYS A 151 -1.07 10.16 12.41
CA LYS A 151 -2.34 9.42 12.45
C LYS A 151 -3.22 9.90 13.60
N SER A 152 -2.66 10.22 14.77
CA SER A 152 -3.45 10.82 15.86
C SER A 152 -4.01 12.19 15.50
N LEU A 153 -3.22 13.05 14.83
CA LEU A 153 -3.70 14.36 14.39
C LEU A 153 -4.81 14.26 13.33
N ILE A 154 -4.65 13.39 12.33
CA ILE A 154 -5.67 13.18 11.29
C ILE A 154 -6.98 12.66 11.90
N LEU A 155 -6.90 11.79 12.91
CA LEU A 155 -8.08 11.30 13.62
C LEU A 155 -8.79 12.43 14.38
N GLU A 156 -8.05 13.31 15.05
CA GLU A 156 -8.60 14.50 15.69
C GLU A 156 -9.26 15.44 14.68
N ASP A 157 -8.60 15.76 13.57
CA ASP A 157 -9.16 16.61 12.52
C ASP A 157 -10.41 16.00 11.88
N THR A 158 -10.43 14.68 11.65
CA THR A 158 -11.61 13.99 11.09
C THR A 158 -12.79 14.03 12.07
N GLN A 159 -12.53 13.93 13.38
CA GLN A 159 -13.56 14.09 14.41
C GLN A 159 -14.06 15.55 14.49
N VAL A 160 -13.18 16.53 14.34
CA VAL A 160 -13.50 17.95 14.35
C VAL A 160 -14.25 18.39 13.08
N MET A 161 -13.92 17.83 11.91
CA MET A 161 -14.58 18.11 10.62
C MET A 161 -15.90 17.36 10.41
N GLN A 162 -16.23 16.36 11.25
CA GLN A 162 -17.57 15.74 11.30
C GLN A 162 -18.39 16.13 12.55
N PRO A 163 -18.64 17.43 12.85
CA PRO A 163 -19.42 17.80 14.02
C PRO A 163 -20.91 17.46 13.88
N ASN A 164 -21.41 17.25 12.66
CA ASN A 164 -22.86 17.18 12.38
C ASN A 164 -23.47 15.77 12.30
N LYS A 165 -22.80 14.72 12.80
CA LYS A 165 -23.50 13.46 13.10
C LYS A 165 -24.05 13.38 14.53
N PHE A 166 -23.72 14.35 15.39
CA PHE A 166 -24.22 14.38 16.78
C PHE A 166 -24.79 15.74 17.23
N ALA A 167 -24.72 16.81 16.44
CA ALA A 167 -25.21 18.13 16.83
C ALA A 167 -26.65 18.43 16.32
N ASN A 168 -27.62 17.60 16.72
CA ASN A 168 -28.95 18.13 17.03
C ASN A 168 -28.89 18.53 18.51
N GLU A 169 -28.36 19.73 18.79
CA GLU A 169 -28.66 20.60 19.95
C GLU A 169 -27.51 21.61 20.16
N GLY A 170 -27.82 22.90 19.96
CA GLY A 170 -27.30 23.99 20.79
C GLY A 170 -25.90 24.57 20.52
N SER A 171 -25.91 25.78 19.93
CA SER A 171 -24.91 26.87 20.03
C SER A 171 -23.48 26.64 19.51
N VAL A 172 -23.13 27.38 18.46
CA VAL A 172 -21.79 27.48 17.86
C VAL A 172 -20.84 28.24 18.80
N PRO A 173 -19.69 27.67 19.21
CA PRO A 173 -18.66 28.43 19.94
C PRO A 173 -17.87 29.33 18.98
N ASN A 174 -17.67 30.59 19.39
CA ASN A 174 -16.86 31.56 18.66
C ASN A 174 -15.37 31.32 18.92
N PHE A 175 -14.65 30.79 17.94
CA PHE A 175 -13.19 30.59 18.02
C PHE A 175 -12.43 31.78 17.41
N LYS A 176 -11.46 32.32 18.17
CA LYS A 176 -10.50 33.31 17.66
C LYS A 176 -9.45 32.60 16.79
N HIS A 177 -9.29 33.06 15.55
CA HIS A 177 -8.26 32.56 14.63
C HIS A 177 -6.83 32.85 15.13
N PRO A 178 -5.86 31.94 14.91
CA PRO A 178 -4.45 32.17 15.20
C PRO A 178 -3.81 33.18 14.23
N PRO A 179 -2.77 33.93 14.65
CA PRO A 179 -2.34 35.17 14.00
C PRO A 179 -1.49 35.03 12.73
N PHE A 180 -1.42 33.86 12.09
CA PHE A 180 -0.46 33.60 10.99
C PHE A 180 -1.05 33.29 9.61
N ALA A 181 -2.35 33.56 9.39
CA ALA A 181 -2.93 33.49 8.05
C ALA A 181 -3.24 34.91 7.52
N SER A 182 -2.18 35.67 7.18
CA SER A 182 -2.35 36.80 6.28
C SER A 182 -2.34 36.26 4.85
N VAL A 183 -3.51 36.06 4.26
CA VAL A 183 -3.63 35.97 2.82
C VAL A 183 -3.52 37.41 2.30
N SER A 184 -2.40 37.72 1.66
CA SER A 184 -2.31 38.94 0.85
C SER A 184 -3.25 38.77 -0.35
N GLU A 185 -4.28 39.60 -0.42
CA GLU A 185 -5.14 39.73 -1.60
C GLU A 185 -4.32 40.29 -2.76
N VAL A 186 -4.26 39.55 -3.88
CA VAL A 186 -4.13 40.06 -5.24
C VAL A 186 -5.06 39.26 -6.13
#